data_AF-A0A7V9CYF2-F1
#
_entry.id   AF-A0A7V9CYF2-F1
#
_cell.length_a   1.000
_cell.length_b   1.000
_cell.length_c   1.000
_cell.angle_alpha   90.00
_cell.angle_beta   90.00
_cell.angle_gamma   90.00
#
_symmetry.space_group_name_H-M   'P 1'
#
loop_
_entity.id
_entity.type
_entity.pdbx_description
1 polymer ?
#
loop_
_entity_poly.entity_id
_entity_poly.type
_entity_poly.pdbx_seq_one_letter_code
_entity_poly.pdbx_strand_id
1 'polypeptide(L)'
;MIERLQLLVAERERVLGHFLESEQREIALACHSIARAFSRGGTLVAYGVDSAETDAAHVAVEFMHPVIVGKRALPALAPPNDVRGVLRSGDIAVSIAHGAEPAPVRAFREQARHRGALTIALTGGDRVDSDHAFAVPSEDPQVVQEVQETLYHVFWELVHVFFEHPGLLDDACITCGDVAIQARVVAVRNGNAVIEKDGLREEVAVELVAPVDVGDMLLCHAGVALERVE
;
A
#
# COMPACT_ATOMS: atom_id res chain seq x y z
N MET A 1 -8.85 12.60 -38.97
CA MET A 1 -9.39 11.70 -37.94
C MET A 1 -8.35 10.67 -37.50
N ILE A 2 -7.83 9.84 -38.41
CA ILE A 2 -6.79 8.83 -38.11
C ILE A 2 -5.55 9.47 -37.50
N GLU A 3 -5.05 10.56 -38.08
CA GLU A 3 -3.87 11.28 -37.59
C GLU A 3 -4.05 11.82 -36.16
N ARG A 4 -5.23 12.37 -35.84
CA ARG A 4 -5.54 12.83 -34.47
C ARG A 4 -5.54 11.67 -33.46
N LEU A 5 -6.11 10.53 -33.83
CA LEU A 5 -6.12 9.34 -32.96
C LEU A 5 -4.70 8.82 -32.73
N GLN A 6 -3.88 8.77 -33.77
CA GLN A 6 -2.47 8.35 -33.67
C GLN A 6 -1.67 9.26 -32.73
N LEU A 7 -1.91 10.58 -32.79
CA LEU A 7 -1.26 11.53 -31.89
C LEU A 7 -1.69 11.31 -30.43
N LEU A 8 -2.98 11.07 -30.15
CA LEU A 8 -3.47 10.80 -28.79
C LEU A 8 -2.91 9.49 -28.23
N VAL A 9 -2.86 8.43 -29.05
CA VAL A 9 -2.26 7.14 -28.64
C VAL A 9 -0.77 7.30 -28.35
N ALA A 10 -0.02 7.97 -29.23
CA ALA A 10 1.40 8.19 -29.04
C ALA A 10 1.69 9.04 -27.78
N GLU A 11 0.85 10.05 -27.52
CA GLU A 11 0.95 10.85 -26.30
C GLU A 11 0.67 10.02 -25.06
N ARG A 12 -0.39 9.21 -25.05
CA ARG A 12 -0.70 8.33 -23.92
C ARG A 12 0.41 7.32 -23.67
N GLU A 13 0.96 6.68 -24.70
CA GLU A 13 2.09 5.74 -24.56
C GLU A 13 3.33 6.42 -23.96
N ARG A 14 3.66 7.63 -24.44
CA ARG A 14 4.78 8.43 -23.93
C ARG A 14 4.58 8.80 -22.46
N VAL A 15 3.40 9.30 -22.08
CA VAL A 15 3.07 9.70 -20.70
C VAL A 15 3.09 8.48 -19.79
N LEU A 16 2.45 7.38 -20.20
CA LEU A 16 2.40 6.14 -19.41
C LEU A 16 3.79 5.59 -19.12
N GLY A 17 4.63 5.44 -20.16
CA GLY A 17 5.98 4.88 -20.01
C GLY A 17 6.82 5.72 -19.05
N HIS A 18 6.85 7.03 -19.25
CA HIS A 18 7.59 7.94 -18.37
C HIS A 18 7.05 7.92 -16.93
N PHE A 19 5.73 7.95 -16.77
CA PHE A 19 5.07 7.94 -15.46
C PHE A 19 5.44 6.67 -14.68
N LEU A 20 5.27 5.49 -15.28
CA LEU A 20 5.60 4.22 -14.63
C LEU A 20 7.08 4.13 -14.28
N GLU A 21 7.99 4.55 -15.17
CA GLU A 21 9.44 4.58 -14.90
C GLU A 21 9.82 5.50 -13.73
N SER A 22 9.17 6.68 -13.65
CA SER A 22 9.46 7.64 -12.59
C SER A 22 8.90 7.23 -11.22
N GLU A 23 7.74 6.56 -11.21
CA GLU A 23 7.00 6.22 -9.98
C GLU A 23 7.27 4.78 -9.51
N GLN A 24 8.10 3.97 -10.19
CA GLN A 24 8.31 2.53 -9.89
C GLN A 24 8.47 2.23 -8.40
N ARG A 25 9.32 3.00 -7.72
CA ARG A 25 9.58 2.83 -6.28
C ARG A 25 8.35 3.16 -5.45
N GLU A 26 7.68 4.26 -5.75
CA GLU A 26 6.51 4.71 -5.01
C GLU A 26 5.32 3.78 -5.23
N ILE A 27 5.15 3.26 -6.44
CA ILE A 27 4.17 2.21 -6.77
C ILE A 27 4.42 0.98 -5.91
N ALA A 28 5.67 0.49 -5.83
CA ALA A 28 6.00 -0.69 -5.02
C ALA A 28 5.71 -0.48 -3.53
N LEU A 29 6.05 0.71 -2.99
CA LEU A 29 5.77 1.08 -1.60
C LEU A 29 4.26 1.19 -1.33
N ALA A 30 3.51 1.83 -2.22
CA ALA A 30 2.06 1.93 -2.11
C ALA A 30 1.39 0.56 -2.13
N CYS A 31 1.77 -0.32 -3.06
CA CYS A 31 1.26 -1.69 -3.12
C CYS A 31 1.56 -2.47 -1.84
N HIS A 32 2.75 -2.30 -1.26
CA HIS A 32 3.11 -2.92 0.01
C HIS A 32 2.25 -2.40 1.16
N SER A 33 2.08 -1.08 1.28
CA SER A 33 1.21 -0.45 2.28
C SER A 33 -0.25 -0.90 2.16
N ILE A 34 -0.77 -0.95 0.93
CA ILE A 34 -2.13 -1.42 0.62
C ILE A 34 -2.29 -2.89 1.04
N ALA A 35 -1.37 -3.75 0.63
CA ALA A 35 -1.42 -5.17 0.95
C ALA A 35 -1.30 -5.43 2.45
N ARG A 36 -0.46 -4.64 3.16
CA ARG A 36 -0.38 -4.66 4.63
C ARG A 36 -1.67 -4.21 5.30
N ALA A 37 -2.32 -3.16 4.82
CA ALA A 37 -3.63 -2.74 5.34
C ALA A 37 -4.69 -3.85 5.16
N PHE A 38 -4.77 -4.47 3.98
CA PHE A 38 -5.64 -5.62 3.76
C PHE A 38 -5.32 -6.81 4.69
N SER A 39 -4.04 -7.12 4.90
CA SER A 39 -3.62 -8.22 5.79
C SER A 39 -4.08 -8.02 7.24
N ARG A 40 -4.20 -6.76 7.69
CA ARG A 40 -4.70 -6.36 9.00
C ARG A 40 -6.22 -6.18 9.05
N GLY A 41 -6.93 -6.58 8.00
CA GLY A 41 -8.39 -6.50 7.92
C GLY A 41 -8.95 -5.15 7.47
N GLY A 42 -8.10 -4.26 6.94
CA GLY A 42 -8.54 -3.01 6.34
C GLY A 42 -9.39 -3.23 5.08
N THR A 43 -10.32 -2.31 4.83
CA THR A 43 -11.17 -2.26 3.63
C THR A 43 -10.71 -1.13 2.71
N LEU A 44 -10.68 -1.37 1.40
CA LEU A 44 -10.42 -0.31 0.43
C LEU A 44 -11.71 0.44 0.12
N VAL A 45 -11.67 1.77 0.17
CA VAL A 45 -12.76 2.64 -0.23
C VAL A 45 -12.25 3.57 -1.32
N ALA A 46 -12.75 3.42 -2.54
CA ALA A 46 -12.42 4.27 -3.67
C ALA A 46 -13.49 5.35 -3.84
N TYR A 47 -13.08 6.57 -4.19
CA TYR A 47 -13.98 7.69 -4.40
C TYR A 47 -13.47 8.64 -5.48
N GLY A 48 -14.38 9.00 -6.37
CA GLY A 48 -14.23 9.99 -7.42
C GLY A 48 -15.59 10.62 -7.69
N VAL A 49 -15.62 11.69 -8.50
CA VAL A 49 -16.85 12.35 -8.96
C VAL A 49 -16.87 12.41 -10.48
N ASP A 50 -18.05 12.58 -11.05
CA ASP A 50 -18.24 12.66 -12.50
C ASP A 50 -17.67 11.41 -13.21
N SER A 51 -16.78 11.57 -14.18
CA SER A 51 -16.18 10.44 -14.88
C SER A 51 -15.29 9.56 -13.98
N ALA A 52 -14.81 10.06 -12.84
CA ALA A 52 -14.00 9.26 -11.92
C ALA A 52 -14.86 8.32 -11.04
N GLU A 53 -16.19 8.43 -11.07
CA GLU A 53 -17.09 7.48 -10.37
C GLU A 53 -16.98 6.07 -10.96
N THR A 54 -16.82 5.96 -12.29
CA THR A 54 -16.67 4.67 -12.96
C THR A 54 -15.37 4.00 -12.59
N ASP A 55 -14.28 4.76 -12.50
CA ASP A 55 -12.97 4.25 -12.11
C ASP A 55 -12.95 3.85 -10.63
N ALA A 56 -13.59 4.62 -9.75
CA ALA A 56 -13.76 4.23 -8.35
C ALA A 56 -14.51 2.89 -8.22
N ALA A 57 -15.60 2.72 -8.97
CA ALA A 57 -16.33 1.46 -9.02
C ALA A 57 -15.49 0.32 -9.62
N HIS A 58 -14.71 0.60 -10.66
CA HIS A 58 -13.80 -0.35 -11.28
C HIS A 58 -12.76 -0.86 -10.28
N VAL A 59 -12.06 0.04 -9.57
CA VAL A 59 -11.13 -0.31 -8.50
C VAL A 59 -11.79 -1.23 -7.48
N ALA A 60 -12.99 -0.90 -7.00
CA ALA A 60 -13.69 -1.74 -6.03
C ALA A 60 -14.01 -3.14 -6.58
N VAL A 61 -14.47 -3.23 -7.83
CA VAL A 61 -14.82 -4.51 -8.48
C VAL A 61 -13.61 -5.40 -8.67
N GLU A 62 -12.47 -4.88 -9.11
CA GLU A 62 -11.25 -5.67 -9.34
C GLU A 62 -10.77 -6.37 -8.07
N PHE A 63 -10.78 -5.65 -6.93
CA PHE A 63 -10.41 -6.24 -5.63
C PHE A 63 -11.46 -7.22 -5.10
N MET A 64 -12.76 -6.96 -5.28
CA MET A 64 -13.83 -7.84 -4.82
C MET A 64 -14.00 -9.11 -5.67
N HIS A 65 -13.79 -9.01 -6.98
CA HIS A 65 -14.01 -10.07 -7.96
C HIS A 65 -12.76 -10.25 -8.83
N PRO A 66 -11.69 -10.86 -8.28
CA PRO A 66 -10.44 -11.06 -9.00
C PRO A 66 -10.66 -11.73 -10.37
N VAL A 67 -10.16 -11.11 -11.43
CA VAL A 67 -10.30 -11.63 -12.82
C VAL A 67 -9.52 -12.94 -13.02
N ILE A 68 -8.45 -13.15 -12.25
CA ILE A 68 -7.61 -14.35 -12.32
C ILE A 68 -8.10 -15.41 -11.34
N VAL A 69 -8.37 -16.61 -11.86
CA VAL A 69 -8.80 -17.78 -11.07
C VAL A 69 -7.82 -18.07 -9.94
N GLY A 70 -8.34 -18.22 -8.72
CA GLY A 70 -7.55 -18.58 -7.55
C GLY A 70 -7.00 -17.40 -6.75
N LYS A 71 -7.09 -16.16 -7.28
CA LYS A 71 -6.74 -14.96 -6.51
C LYS A 71 -7.78 -14.69 -5.42
N ARG A 72 -7.30 -14.18 -4.28
CA ARG A 72 -8.11 -13.88 -3.10
C ARG A 72 -8.97 -12.64 -3.34
N ALA A 73 -10.28 -12.74 -3.10
CA ALA A 73 -11.13 -11.54 -3.02
C ALA A 73 -10.75 -10.69 -1.78
N LEU A 74 -10.58 -9.38 -2.00
CA LEU A 74 -10.22 -8.40 -0.98
C LEU A 74 -11.36 -7.38 -0.81
N PRO A 75 -11.66 -6.95 0.44
CA PRO A 75 -12.81 -6.10 0.73
C PRO A 75 -12.61 -4.69 0.15
N ALA A 76 -13.42 -4.31 -0.84
CA ALA A 76 -13.36 -2.99 -1.46
C ALA A 76 -14.75 -2.42 -1.76
N LEU A 77 -14.91 -1.09 -1.67
CA LEU A 77 -16.18 -0.38 -1.83
C LEU A 77 -16.00 0.92 -2.62
N ALA A 78 -17.01 1.32 -3.39
CA ALA A 78 -17.10 2.62 -4.05
C ALA A 78 -18.49 3.25 -3.82
N PRO A 79 -18.70 3.92 -2.67
CA PRO A 79 -20.01 4.48 -2.32
C PRO A 79 -20.33 5.70 -3.21
N PRO A 80 -21.55 5.79 -3.78
CA PRO A 80 -21.88 6.86 -4.73
C PRO A 80 -22.12 8.24 -4.08
N ASN A 81 -22.53 8.30 -2.80
CA ASN A 81 -23.04 9.56 -2.22
C ASN A 81 -22.46 9.93 -0.84
N ASP A 82 -22.32 8.99 0.11
CA ASP A 82 -21.75 9.27 1.43
C ASP A 82 -20.69 8.25 1.84
N VAL A 83 -19.45 8.63 1.59
CA VAL A 83 -18.24 7.86 1.95
C VAL A 83 -17.84 8.04 3.41
N ARG A 84 -18.38 9.07 4.10
CA ARG A 84 -17.92 9.50 5.42
C ARG A 84 -18.26 8.54 6.53
N GLY A 85 -19.31 7.74 6.36
CA GLY A 85 -19.71 6.72 7.33
C GLY A 85 -18.95 5.40 7.21
N VAL A 86 -18.25 5.18 6.09
CA VAL A 86 -17.77 3.86 5.69
C VAL A 86 -16.33 3.61 6.18
N LEU A 87 -15.48 4.63 6.13
CA LEU A 87 -14.07 4.55 6.49
C LEU A 87 -13.83 4.38 8.00
N ARG A 88 -12.96 3.43 8.35
CA ARG A 88 -12.45 3.14 9.69
C ARG A 88 -10.93 3.33 9.74
N SER A 89 -10.38 3.40 10.95
CA SER A 89 -8.92 3.40 11.14
C SER A 89 -8.33 2.10 10.58
N GLY A 90 -7.22 2.20 9.83
CA GLY A 90 -6.57 1.07 9.17
C GLY A 90 -7.16 0.67 7.81
N ASP A 91 -8.25 1.32 7.36
CA ASP A 91 -8.76 1.18 5.99
C ASP A 91 -7.84 1.88 4.98
N ILE A 92 -8.10 1.64 3.70
CA ILE A 92 -7.40 2.27 2.57
C ILE A 92 -8.38 3.21 1.87
N ALA A 93 -8.01 4.46 1.67
CA ALA A 93 -8.81 5.44 0.94
C ALA A 93 -8.10 5.79 -0.38
N VAL A 94 -8.74 5.49 -1.51
CA VAL A 94 -8.26 5.84 -2.85
C VAL A 94 -9.09 6.99 -3.39
N SER A 95 -8.47 8.15 -3.56
CA SER A 95 -9.09 9.35 -4.15
C SER A 95 -8.70 9.48 -5.61
N ILE A 96 -9.66 9.69 -6.51
CA ILE A 96 -9.43 9.76 -7.96
C ILE A 96 -9.95 11.08 -8.52
N ALA A 97 -9.08 11.79 -9.26
CA ALA A 97 -9.42 12.93 -10.08
C ALA A 97 -8.58 12.93 -11.37
N HIS A 98 -9.21 13.02 -12.55
CA HIS A 98 -8.47 13.05 -13.83
C HIS A 98 -7.89 14.42 -14.20
N GLY A 99 -7.90 15.37 -13.26
CA GLY A 99 -7.39 16.73 -13.41
C GLY A 99 -7.32 17.40 -12.06
N ALA A 100 -7.60 18.71 -12.02
CA ALA A 100 -7.65 19.47 -10.78
C ALA A 100 -8.63 18.84 -9.78
N GLU A 101 -8.17 18.63 -8.55
CA GLU A 101 -8.94 17.93 -7.53
C GLU A 101 -10.25 18.67 -7.14
N PRO A 102 -11.42 18.02 -7.31
CA PRO A 102 -12.70 18.56 -6.86
C PRO A 102 -12.82 18.60 -5.33
N ALA A 103 -13.59 19.57 -4.81
CA ALA A 103 -13.80 19.74 -3.36
C ALA A 103 -14.33 18.47 -2.64
N PRO A 104 -15.27 17.68 -3.21
CA PRO A 104 -15.71 16.43 -2.58
C PRO A 104 -14.59 15.38 -2.44
N VAL A 105 -13.73 15.25 -3.45
CA VAL A 105 -12.61 14.30 -3.46
C VAL A 105 -11.56 14.71 -2.42
N ARG A 106 -11.26 16.01 -2.33
CA ARG A 106 -10.40 16.58 -1.28
C ARG A 106 -10.94 16.28 0.11
N ALA A 107 -12.22 16.55 0.34
CA ALA A 107 -12.87 16.35 1.63
C ALA A 107 -12.84 14.86 2.05
N PHE A 108 -13.04 13.94 1.10
CA PHE A 108 -12.89 12.51 1.34
C PHE A 108 -11.46 12.15 1.80
N ARG A 109 -10.44 12.62 1.09
CA ARG A 109 -9.04 12.35 1.48
C ARG A 109 -8.70 12.92 2.86
N GLU A 110 -9.03 14.18 3.11
CA GLU A 110 -8.75 14.83 4.39
C GLU A 110 -9.41 14.10 5.55
N GLN A 111 -10.65 13.62 5.35
CA GLN A 111 -11.34 12.83 6.35
C GLN A 111 -10.72 11.44 6.55
N ALA A 112 -10.31 10.76 5.48
CA ALA A 112 -9.63 9.48 5.56
C ALA A 112 -8.35 9.59 6.41
N ARG A 113 -7.55 10.63 6.14
CA ARG A 113 -6.35 10.95 6.92
C ARG A 113 -6.68 11.20 8.39
N HIS A 114 -7.69 12.02 8.69
CA HIS A 114 -8.13 12.27 10.06
C HIS A 114 -8.60 11.00 10.79
N ARG A 115 -9.10 9.99 10.08
CA ARG A 115 -9.54 8.71 10.64
C ARG A 115 -8.44 7.66 10.77
N GLY A 116 -7.22 7.96 10.35
CA GLY A 116 -6.10 7.01 10.37
C GLY A 116 -6.22 5.92 9.30
N ALA A 117 -6.88 6.23 8.17
CA ALA A 117 -6.83 5.39 6.98
C ALA A 117 -5.57 5.72 6.16
N LEU A 118 -5.04 4.72 5.44
CA LEU A 118 -4.00 4.90 4.45
C LEU A 118 -4.56 5.67 3.25
N THR A 119 -3.97 6.80 2.89
CA THR A 119 -4.45 7.66 1.80
C THR A 119 -3.63 7.50 0.53
N ILE A 120 -4.30 7.11 -0.56
CA ILE A 120 -3.76 7.02 -1.91
C ILE A 120 -4.47 8.06 -2.79
N ALA A 121 -3.74 8.93 -3.46
CA ALA A 121 -4.32 9.92 -4.38
C ALA A 121 -3.86 9.70 -5.82
N LEU A 122 -4.82 9.57 -6.73
CA LEU A 122 -4.63 9.53 -8.17
C LEU A 122 -5.14 10.85 -8.76
N THR A 123 -4.23 11.66 -9.31
CA THR A 123 -4.54 13.02 -9.79
C THR A 123 -3.98 13.25 -11.20
N GLY A 124 -4.58 14.18 -11.94
CA GLY A 124 -3.99 14.77 -13.14
C GLY A 124 -3.36 16.12 -12.81
N GLY A 125 -2.13 16.35 -13.24
CA GLY A 125 -1.41 17.60 -12.96
C GLY A 125 -0.65 17.56 -11.64
N ASP A 126 -1.14 18.27 -10.62
CA ASP A 126 -0.39 18.50 -9.38
C ASP A 126 -0.51 17.37 -8.36
N ARG A 127 0.60 17.08 -7.70
CA ARG A 127 0.65 16.16 -6.55
C ARG A 127 -0.04 16.78 -5.33
N VAL A 128 -0.85 15.98 -4.65
CA VAL A 128 -1.61 16.36 -3.45
C VAL A 128 -1.09 15.64 -2.20
N ASP A 129 -1.32 16.23 -1.03
CA ASP A 129 -0.88 15.66 0.26
C ASP A 129 -1.65 14.36 0.60
N SER A 130 -0.94 13.24 0.61
CA SER A 130 -1.39 11.87 0.87
C SER A 130 -0.21 11.02 1.35
N ASP A 131 -0.47 9.85 1.94
CA ASP A 131 0.59 8.88 2.25
C ASP A 131 1.29 8.38 0.98
N HIS A 132 0.51 8.13 -0.07
CA HIS A 132 1.00 7.91 -1.42
C HIS A 132 0.21 8.78 -2.40
N ALA A 133 0.90 9.52 -3.26
CA ALA A 133 0.28 10.37 -4.27
C ALA A 133 0.86 10.06 -5.65
N PHE A 134 0.02 10.09 -6.67
CA PHE A 134 0.36 9.75 -8.04
C PHE A 134 -0.26 10.81 -8.93
N ALA A 135 0.58 11.68 -9.47
CA ALA A 135 0.17 12.82 -10.27
C ALA A 135 0.60 12.57 -11.72
N VAL A 136 -0.35 12.29 -12.61
CA VAL A 136 -0.06 12.02 -14.01
C VAL A 136 0.30 13.34 -14.69
N PRO A 137 1.48 13.44 -15.34
CA PRO A 137 1.97 14.69 -15.93
C PRO A 137 1.33 14.93 -17.31
N SER A 138 0.01 15.15 -17.33
CA SER A 138 -0.77 15.46 -18.54
C SER A 138 -1.88 16.47 -18.21
N GLU A 139 -2.13 17.39 -19.13
CA GLU A 139 -3.29 18.31 -19.08
C GLU A 139 -4.53 17.72 -19.75
N ASP A 140 -4.40 16.59 -20.48
CA ASP A 140 -5.53 15.90 -21.10
C ASP A 140 -6.14 14.88 -20.12
N PRO A 141 -7.37 15.10 -19.62
CA PRO A 141 -8.00 14.20 -18.66
C PRO A 141 -8.25 12.80 -19.21
N GLN A 142 -8.34 12.61 -20.53
CA GLN A 142 -8.50 11.28 -21.13
C GLN A 142 -7.20 10.48 -21.03
N VAL A 143 -6.06 11.13 -21.28
CA VAL A 143 -4.74 10.52 -21.07
C VAL A 143 -4.50 10.24 -19.60
N VAL A 144 -4.89 11.17 -18.71
CA VAL A 144 -4.79 10.97 -17.25
C VAL A 144 -5.60 9.74 -16.82
N GLN A 145 -6.84 9.62 -17.30
CA GLN A 145 -7.71 8.48 -17.00
C GLN A 145 -7.07 7.16 -17.45
N GLU A 146 -6.62 7.04 -18.70
CA GLU A 146 -5.99 5.80 -19.21
C GLU A 146 -4.72 5.39 -18.42
N VAL A 147 -3.93 6.38 -17.97
CA VAL A 147 -2.73 6.12 -17.15
C VAL A 147 -3.11 5.69 -15.73
N GLN A 148 -4.10 6.35 -15.12
CA GLN A 148 -4.62 5.97 -13.80
C GLN A 148 -5.26 4.58 -13.81
N GLU A 149 -5.96 4.22 -14.88
CA GLU A 149 -6.49 2.87 -15.10
C GLU A 149 -5.40 1.81 -15.09
N THR A 150 -4.36 2.05 -15.89
CA THR A 150 -3.20 1.15 -15.90
C THR A 150 -2.56 1.04 -14.52
N LEU A 151 -2.44 2.15 -13.80
CA LEU A 151 -1.84 2.19 -12.46
C LEU A 151 -2.64 1.37 -11.44
N TYR A 152 -3.97 1.49 -11.38
CA TYR A 152 -4.74 0.72 -10.41
C TYR A 152 -4.84 -0.77 -10.77
N HIS A 153 -4.68 -1.16 -12.04
CA HIS A 153 -4.46 -2.56 -12.42
C HIS A 153 -3.12 -3.08 -11.92
N VAL A 154 -2.05 -2.26 -12.02
CA VAL A 154 -0.75 -2.60 -11.42
C VAL A 154 -0.86 -2.72 -9.90
N PHE A 155 -1.63 -1.85 -9.24
CA PHE A 155 -1.90 -2.00 -7.79
C PHE A 155 -2.56 -3.33 -7.48
N TRP A 156 -3.62 -3.69 -8.21
CA TRP A 156 -4.28 -4.97 -8.03
C TRP A 156 -3.31 -6.13 -8.19
N GLU A 157 -2.49 -6.14 -9.24
CA GLU A 157 -1.54 -7.22 -9.52
C GLU A 157 -0.49 -7.35 -8.42
N LEU A 158 0.19 -6.25 -8.09
CA LEU A 158 1.29 -6.25 -7.11
C LEU A 158 0.79 -6.50 -5.68
N VAL A 159 -0.39 -6.00 -5.30
CA VAL A 159 -0.99 -6.33 -4.00
C VAL A 159 -1.21 -7.84 -3.88
N HIS A 160 -1.66 -8.50 -4.94
CA HIS A 160 -1.82 -9.95 -4.93
C HIS A 160 -0.48 -10.69 -4.91
N VAL A 161 0.57 -10.18 -5.56
CA VAL A 161 1.92 -10.73 -5.43
C VAL A 161 2.35 -10.77 -3.96
N PHE A 162 2.09 -9.71 -3.18
CA PHE A 162 2.39 -9.73 -1.74
C PHE A 162 1.60 -10.82 -0.97
N PHE A 163 0.34 -11.08 -1.34
CA PHE A 163 -0.43 -12.17 -0.74
C PHE A 163 0.04 -13.57 -1.14
N GLU A 164 0.69 -13.70 -2.30
CA GLU A 164 1.33 -14.95 -2.76
C GLU A 164 2.70 -15.19 -2.11
N HIS A 165 3.28 -14.14 -1.54
CA HIS A 165 4.52 -14.17 -0.78
C HIS A 165 4.31 -13.60 0.64
N PRO A 166 3.56 -14.28 1.54
CA PRO A 166 3.16 -13.74 2.84
C PRO A 166 4.31 -13.24 3.73
N GLY A 167 5.52 -13.77 3.58
CA GLY A 167 6.71 -13.29 4.29
C GLY A 167 7.11 -11.85 3.96
N LEU A 168 6.51 -11.23 2.93
CA LEU A 168 6.61 -9.80 2.62
C LEU A 168 5.53 -8.95 3.30
N LEU A 169 4.42 -9.55 3.73
CA LEU A 169 3.29 -8.87 4.39
C LEU A 169 3.39 -8.89 5.90
N ASP A 170 3.87 -10.02 6.42
CA ASP A 170 4.43 -10.07 7.74
C ASP A 170 5.61 -9.09 7.73
N ASP A 171 5.67 -8.18 8.69
CA ASP A 171 6.95 -7.58 9.03
C ASP A 171 7.85 -8.79 9.33
N ALA A 172 8.69 -9.19 8.37
CA ALA A 172 9.37 -10.49 8.37
C ALA A 172 9.83 -10.82 9.80
N CYS A 173 9.26 -11.93 10.29
CA CYS A 173 8.97 -12.28 11.69
C CYS A 173 10.06 -11.87 12.70
N ILE A 174 9.63 -11.57 13.93
CA ILE A 174 10.47 -11.28 15.12
C ILE A 174 11.52 -12.36 15.42
N THR A 175 11.39 -13.48 14.74
CA THR A 175 12.36 -14.55 14.67
C THR A 175 12.41 -15.15 13.26
N CYS A 176 11.34 -15.72 12.76
CA CYS A 176 11.27 -16.66 11.66
C CYS A 176 11.08 -16.15 10.20
N GLY A 177 11.26 -14.86 9.89
CA GLY A 177 11.19 -14.37 8.50
C GLY A 177 12.57 -14.52 7.85
N ASP A 178 12.66 -14.78 6.54
CA ASP A 178 13.93 -15.06 5.80
C ASP A 178 15.03 -13.97 5.89
N VAL A 179 14.83 -12.95 6.72
CA VAL A 179 15.76 -11.88 7.04
C VAL A 179 15.88 -11.74 8.56
N ALA A 180 17.11 -11.73 9.07
CA ALA A 180 17.37 -11.50 10.49
C ALA A 180 17.04 -10.06 10.89
N ILE A 181 16.47 -9.86 12.08
CA ILE A 181 16.03 -8.55 12.56
C ILE A 181 16.78 -8.11 13.82
N GLN A 182 17.04 -6.80 13.94
CA GLN A 182 17.56 -6.22 15.18
C GLN A 182 16.42 -5.92 16.15
N ALA A 183 16.52 -6.40 17.38
CA ALA A 183 15.52 -6.17 18.42
C ALA A 183 16.19 -5.95 19.79
N ARG A 184 15.53 -5.18 20.66
CA ARG A 184 16.05 -4.86 21.99
C ARG A 184 15.60 -5.90 23.01
N VAL A 185 16.50 -6.38 23.84
CA VAL A 185 16.16 -7.24 24.98
C VAL A 185 15.44 -6.44 26.05
N VAL A 186 14.23 -6.86 26.39
CA VAL A 186 13.40 -6.22 27.42
C VAL A 186 13.24 -7.08 28.68
N ALA A 187 13.52 -8.39 28.60
CA ALA A 187 13.62 -9.27 29.76
C ALA A 187 14.52 -10.48 29.47
N VAL A 188 15.07 -11.11 30.51
CA VAL A 188 15.81 -12.37 30.40
C VAL A 188 15.19 -13.36 31.40
N ARG A 189 14.84 -14.57 30.94
CA ARG A 189 14.15 -15.59 31.74
C ARG A 189 14.59 -16.99 31.30
N ASN A 190 14.95 -17.84 32.26
CA ASN A 190 15.19 -19.27 32.05
C ASN A 190 16.11 -19.64 30.88
N GLY A 191 17.16 -18.84 30.62
CA GLY A 191 18.09 -19.09 29.50
C GLY A 191 17.65 -18.54 28.14
N ASN A 192 16.49 -17.87 28.08
CA ASN A 192 15.97 -17.15 26.92
C ASN A 192 15.88 -15.64 27.20
N ALA A 193 15.69 -14.85 26.15
CA ALA A 193 15.43 -13.42 26.24
C ALA A 193 14.08 -13.06 25.61
N VAL A 194 13.36 -12.12 26.21
CA VAL A 194 12.24 -11.45 25.57
C VAL A 194 12.78 -10.23 24.85
N ILE A 195 12.60 -10.18 23.54
CA ILE A 195 12.97 -9.05 22.69
C ILE A 195 11.76 -8.21 22.32
N GLU A 196 11.96 -6.93 22.05
CA GLU A 196 10.94 -5.98 21.59
C GLU A 196 11.42 -5.26 20.33
N LYS A 197 10.53 -5.16 19.34
CA LYS A 197 10.70 -4.34 18.14
C LYS A 197 9.34 -3.79 17.73
N ASP A 198 9.28 -2.49 17.48
CA ASP A 198 8.06 -1.78 17.05
C ASP A 198 6.82 -2.06 17.95
N GLY A 199 7.07 -2.25 19.26
CA GLY A 199 6.04 -2.53 20.26
C GLY A 199 5.57 -4.00 20.34
N LEU A 200 6.07 -4.88 19.46
CA LEU A 200 5.83 -6.32 19.49
C LEU A 200 6.90 -7.02 20.31
N ARG A 201 6.53 -8.08 21.03
CA ARG A 201 7.44 -8.85 21.91
C ARG A 201 7.41 -10.33 21.59
N GLU A 202 8.58 -10.96 21.64
CA GLU A 202 8.72 -12.42 21.60
C GLU A 202 9.91 -12.93 22.39
N GLU A 203 9.87 -14.23 22.67
CA GLU A 203 10.93 -14.97 23.35
C GLU A 203 11.87 -15.61 22.33
N VAL A 204 13.18 -15.44 22.53
CA VAL A 204 14.24 -16.00 21.70
C VAL A 204 15.25 -16.76 22.53
N ALA A 205 15.73 -17.87 21.97
CA ALA A 205 16.86 -18.62 22.48
C ALA A 205 18.14 -17.78 22.32
N VAL A 206 18.89 -17.62 23.41
CA VAL A 206 20.12 -16.82 23.41
C VAL A 206 21.39 -17.66 23.59
N GLU A 207 21.28 -18.98 23.44
CA GLU A 207 22.39 -19.93 23.68
C GLU A 207 23.66 -19.60 22.89
N LEU A 208 23.51 -19.06 21.67
CA LEU A 208 24.63 -18.73 20.78
C LEU A 208 25.36 -17.43 21.16
N VAL A 209 24.71 -16.55 21.92
CA VAL A 209 25.20 -15.18 22.22
C VAL A 209 25.24 -14.87 23.71
N ALA A 210 24.89 -15.84 24.56
CA ALA A 210 24.92 -15.71 26.01
C ALA A 210 26.33 -15.34 26.51
N PRO A 211 26.45 -14.53 27.58
CA PRO A 211 25.38 -13.99 28.43
C PRO A 211 24.74 -12.72 27.86
N VAL A 212 23.41 -12.59 27.90
CA VAL A 212 22.66 -11.43 27.39
C VAL A 212 22.01 -10.65 28.54
N ASP A 213 22.04 -9.32 28.46
CA ASP A 213 21.44 -8.42 29.45
C ASP A 213 20.24 -7.63 28.90
N VAL A 214 19.38 -7.16 29.81
CA VAL A 214 18.29 -6.25 29.43
C VAL A 214 18.88 -4.94 28.90
N GLY A 215 18.44 -4.56 27.70
CA GLY A 215 18.95 -3.39 26.98
C GLY A 215 19.80 -3.75 25.76
N ASP A 216 20.34 -4.97 25.69
CA ASP A 216 21.15 -5.43 24.55
C ASP A 216 20.36 -5.39 23.24
N MET A 217 21.06 -5.09 22.14
CA MET A 217 20.53 -5.22 20.79
C MET A 217 20.98 -6.56 20.22
N LEU A 218 20.03 -7.38 19.80
CA LEU A 218 20.30 -8.70 19.23
C LEU A 218 19.82 -8.75 17.78
N LEU A 219 20.62 -9.40 16.94
CA LEU A 219 20.20 -9.83 15.62
C LEU A 219 19.56 -11.22 15.76
N CYS A 220 18.25 -11.32 15.53
CA CYS A 220 17.47 -12.53 15.76
C CYS A 220 16.93 -13.12 14.46
N HIS A 221 16.98 -14.45 14.37
CA HIS A 221 16.39 -15.23 13.30
C HIS A 221 15.94 -16.63 13.78
N ALA A 222 14.85 -17.16 13.23
CA ALA A 222 14.25 -18.47 13.45
C ALA A 222 14.14 -18.95 14.92
N GLY A 223 13.94 -18.03 15.86
CA GLY A 223 13.70 -18.31 17.27
C GLY A 223 14.92 -18.00 18.12
N VAL A 224 16.00 -17.52 17.49
CA VAL A 224 17.35 -17.58 18.03
C VAL A 224 18.03 -16.23 17.83
N ALA A 225 18.72 -15.76 18.85
CA ALA A 225 19.65 -14.66 18.73
C ALA A 225 20.96 -15.16 18.09
N LEU A 226 21.28 -14.65 16.91
CA LEU A 226 22.46 -15.04 16.13
C LEU A 226 23.70 -14.24 16.52
N GLU A 227 23.53 -12.95 16.80
CA GLU A 227 24.62 -12.03 17.09
C GLU A 227 24.15 -10.91 18.04
N ARG A 228 25.08 -10.33 18.81
CA ARG A 228 24.85 -9.09 19.55
C ARG A 228 25.37 -7.92 18.73
N VAL A 229 24.53 -6.93 18.51
CA VAL A 229 24.85 -5.75 17.71
C VAL A 229 25.33 -4.64 18.65
N GLU A 230 26.48 -4.04 18.33
CA GLU A 230 27.03 -2.87 19.04
C GLU A 230 26.18 -1.60 18.86
#